data_AF-A0A4R0IRS6-F1
#
_entry.id   AF-A0A4R0IRS6-F1
#
_cell.length_a   1.000
_cell.length_b   1.000
_cell.length_c   1.000
_cell.angle_alpha   90.00
_cell.angle_beta   90.00
_cell.angle_gamma   90.00
#
_symmetry.space_group_name_H-M   'P 1'
#
loop_
_entity.id
_entity.type
_entity.pdbx_description
1 polymer ?
#
loop_
_entity_poly.entity_id
_entity_poly.type
_entity_poly.pdbx_seq_one_letter_code
_entity_poly.pdbx_strand_id
1 'polypeptide(L)'
;MVARLRPQREPEPDPFDTLRLQTRLGHLSTKIRRVESTPHVYARAHRLMALEAAYDDLLDEACRLAGCPCESEQQRSEEKRWQEEQELAARGWSW
;
A
#
# COMPACT_ATOMS: atom_id res chain seq x y z
N MET A 1 -7.22 -44.73 1.15
CA MET A 1 -6.29 -43.96 0.30
C MET A 1 -6.31 -42.52 0.78
N VAL A 2 -5.23 -42.03 1.39
CA VAL A 2 -5.17 -40.66 1.90
C VAL A 2 -4.78 -39.75 0.74
N ALA A 3 -5.73 -38.96 0.24
CA ALA A 3 -5.48 -37.97 -0.77
C ALA A 3 -4.52 -36.92 -0.20
N ARG A 4 -3.30 -36.85 -0.74
CA ARG A 4 -2.35 -35.78 -0.41
C ARG A 4 -2.93 -34.49 -0.98
N LEU A 5 -3.51 -33.66 -0.11
CA LEU A 5 -3.80 -32.27 -0.41
C LEU A 5 -2.49 -31.60 -0.77
N ARG A 6 -2.22 -31.44 -2.07
CA ARG A 6 -1.12 -30.58 -2.54
C ARG A 6 -1.50 -29.16 -2.10
N PRO A 7 -0.63 -28.45 -1.35
CA PRO A 7 -0.82 -27.02 -1.15
C PRO A 7 -0.88 -26.39 -2.53
N GLN A 8 -2.01 -25.79 -2.85
CA GLN A 8 -2.18 -24.99 -4.05
C GLN A 8 -1.30 -23.76 -3.81
N ARG A 9 -0.08 -23.74 -4.38
CA ARG A 9 0.74 -22.54 -4.39
C ARG A 9 -0.11 -21.46 -5.07
N GLU A 10 -0.52 -20.46 -4.30
CA GLU A 10 -1.10 -19.26 -4.85
C GLU A 10 -0.16 -18.74 -5.95
N PRO A 11 -0.69 -18.30 -7.10
CA PRO A 11 0.15 -17.77 -8.16
C PRO A 11 0.99 -16.65 -7.58
N GLU A 12 2.31 -16.78 -7.72
CA GLU A 12 3.24 -15.74 -7.32
C GLU A 12 2.85 -14.46 -8.07
N PRO A 13 2.61 -13.34 -7.36
CA PRO A 13 2.12 -12.12 -8.00
C PRO A 13 3.09 -11.67 -9.09
N ASP A 14 2.55 -11.12 -10.18
CA ASP A 14 3.37 -10.68 -11.31
C ASP A 14 4.40 -9.63 -10.80
N PRO A 15 5.71 -9.86 -11.03
CA PRO A 15 6.74 -8.90 -10.62
C PRO A 15 6.53 -7.51 -11.22
N PHE A 16 5.92 -7.39 -12.42
CA PHE A 16 5.61 -6.09 -13.02
C PHE A 16 4.49 -5.36 -12.29
N ASP A 17 3.48 -6.08 -11.79
CA ASP A 17 2.41 -5.48 -11.00
C ASP A 17 2.94 -4.99 -9.65
N THR A 18 3.85 -5.76 -9.04
CA THR A 18 4.56 -5.37 -7.82
C THR A 18 5.37 -4.09 -8.04
N LEU A 19 6.19 -4.04 -9.09
CA LEU A 19 7.00 -2.86 -9.44
C LEU A 19 6.14 -1.64 -9.77
N ARG A 20 5.00 -1.84 -10.45
CA ARG A 20 4.04 -0.77 -10.76
C ARG A 20 3.45 -0.18 -9.50
N LEU A 21 3.08 -1.00 -8.52
CA LEU A 21 2.56 -0.54 -7.23
C LEU A 21 3.62 0.20 -6.42
N GLN A 22 4.82 -0.36 -6.32
CA GLN A 22 5.97 0.29 -5.66
C GLN A 22 6.27 1.66 -6.26
N THR A 23 6.33 1.77 -7.59
CA THR A 23 6.59 3.04 -8.29
C THR A 23 5.48 4.07 -8.00
N ARG A 24 4.21 3.64 -7.97
CA ARG A 24 3.07 4.53 -7.70
C ARG A 24 3.05 4.99 -6.23
N LEU A 25 3.36 4.10 -5.29
CA LEU A 25 3.50 4.43 -3.87
C LEU A 25 4.60 5.48 -3.66
N GLY A 26 5.80 5.25 -4.19
CA GLY A 26 6.92 6.19 -4.06
C GLY A 26 6.63 7.56 -4.68
N HIS A 27 5.92 7.59 -5.82
CA HIS A 27 5.48 8.83 -6.43
C HIS A 27 4.46 9.59 -5.56
N LEU A 28 3.49 8.90 -4.95
CA LEU A 28 2.54 9.51 -4.02
C LEU A 28 3.22 10.00 -2.74
N SER A 29 4.09 9.20 -2.13
CA SER A 29 4.86 9.60 -0.94
C SER A 29 5.69 10.86 -1.20
N THR A 30 6.35 10.94 -2.36
CA THR A 30 7.09 12.14 -2.78
C THR A 30 6.17 13.34 -2.94
N LYS A 31 4.98 13.15 -3.52
CA LYS A 31 4.00 14.21 -3.74
C LYS A 31 3.40 14.71 -2.43
N ILE A 32 3.11 13.83 -1.48
CA ILE A 32 2.66 14.18 -0.12
C ILE A 32 3.73 15.05 0.55
N ARG A 33 4.98 14.57 0.63
CA ARG A 33 6.11 15.32 1.19
C ARG A 33 6.31 16.69 0.54
N ARG A 34 6.08 16.80 -0.78
CA ARG A 34 6.16 18.06 -1.51
C ARG A 34 5.05 19.03 -1.13
N VAL A 35 3.81 18.56 -1.00
CA VAL A 35 2.68 19.39 -0.56
C VAL A 35 2.86 19.82 0.89
N GLU A 36 3.43 18.95 1.73
CA GLU A 36 3.77 19.25 3.13
C GLU A 36 4.90 20.29 3.27
N SER A 37 5.93 20.22 2.43
CA SER A 37 7.07 21.14 2.50
C SER A 37 6.82 22.48 1.81
N THR A 38 5.78 22.62 0.99
CA THR A 38 5.48 23.88 0.29
C THR A 38 4.61 24.80 1.15
N PRO A 39 5.12 25.95 1.64
CA PRO A 39 4.30 26.96 2.31
C PRO A 39 3.37 27.65 1.29
N HIS A 40 2.17 28.02 1.72
CA HIS A 40 1.16 28.76 0.95
C HIS A 40 0.49 28.04 -0.25
N VAL A 41 0.40 26.71 -0.22
CA VAL A 41 -0.43 25.97 -1.20
C VAL A 41 -1.92 26.18 -0.92
N TYR A 42 -2.65 26.72 -1.90
CA TYR A 42 -4.11 26.82 -1.81
C TYR A 42 -4.76 25.45 -1.59
N ALA A 43 -5.71 25.39 -0.66
CA ALA A 43 -6.42 24.18 -0.27
C ALA A 43 -5.49 23.01 0.12
N ARG A 44 -4.36 23.32 0.77
CA ARG A 44 -3.37 22.32 1.22
C ARG A 44 -4.00 21.14 1.96
N ALA A 45 -4.86 21.41 2.94
CA ALA A 45 -5.52 20.36 3.71
C ALA A 45 -6.31 19.39 2.81
N HIS A 46 -7.12 19.92 1.89
CA HIS A 46 -7.90 19.10 0.95
C HIS A 46 -6.99 18.31 -0.01
N ARG A 47 -5.89 18.91 -0.47
CA ARG A 47 -4.91 18.21 -1.31
C ARG A 47 -4.24 17.07 -0.55
N LEU A 48 -3.88 17.28 0.72
CA LEU A 48 -3.29 16.23 1.55
C LEU A 48 -4.29 15.10 1.78
N MET A 49 -5.52 15.41 2.19
CA MET A 49 -6.58 14.39 2.37
C MET A 49 -6.79 13.54 1.11
N ALA A 50 -6.83 14.15 -0.07
CA ALA A 50 -6.99 13.41 -1.32
C ALA A 50 -5.77 12.55 -1.69
N LEU A 51 -4.56 13.00 -1.35
CA LEU A 51 -3.34 12.24 -1.60
C LEU A 51 -3.16 11.08 -0.62
N GLU A 52 -3.50 11.30 0.65
CA GLU A 52 -3.51 10.27 1.69
C GLU A 52 -4.53 9.19 1.36
N ALA A 53 -5.76 9.55 0.98
CA ALA A 53 -6.76 8.58 0.54
C ALA A 53 -6.28 7.73 -0.65
N ALA A 54 -5.67 8.37 -1.66
CA ALA A 54 -5.12 7.66 -2.81
C ALA A 54 -3.92 6.77 -2.45
N TYR A 55 -3.15 7.15 -1.42
CA TYR A 55 -2.05 6.35 -0.91
C TYR A 55 -2.56 5.11 -0.16
N ASP A 56 -3.57 5.28 0.68
CA ASP A 56 -4.24 4.18 1.40
C ASP A 56 -4.85 3.16 0.42
N ASP A 57 -5.50 3.62 -0.65
CA ASP A 57 -6.05 2.75 -1.70
C ASP A 57 -4.96 1.89 -2.38
N LEU A 58 -3.75 2.45 -2.56
CA LEU A 58 -2.61 1.72 -3.13
C LEU A 58 -1.98 0.75 -2.14
N LEU A 59 -1.93 1.09 -0.86
CA LEU A 59 -1.48 0.17 0.19
C LEU A 59 -2.40 -1.04 0.27
N ASP A 60 -3.70 -0.83 0.19
CA ASP A 60 -4.67 -1.92 0.10
C ASP A 60 -4.44 -2.82 -1.13
N GLU A 61 -4.17 -2.21 -2.29
CA GLU A 61 -3.87 -2.95 -3.53
C GLU A 61 -2.58 -3.77 -3.40
N ALA A 62 -1.54 -3.19 -2.79
CA ALA A 62 -0.28 -3.87 -2.50
C ALA A 62 -0.45 -5.01 -1.49
N CYS A 63 -1.20 -4.80 -0.41
CA CYS A 63 -1.51 -5.84 0.58
C CYS A 63 -2.28 -7.01 -0.04
N ARG A 64 -3.29 -6.72 -0.88
CA ARG A 64 -4.01 -7.76 -1.64
C ARG A 64 -3.08 -8.53 -2.57
N LEU A 65 -2.17 -7.84 -3.26
CA LEU A 65 -1.22 -8.46 -4.18
C LEU A 65 -0.18 -9.31 -3.44
N ALA A 66 0.22 -8.90 -2.24
CA ALA A 66 1.17 -9.61 -1.38
C ALA A 66 0.53 -10.75 -0.56
N GLY A 67 -0.79 -10.96 -0.65
CA GLY A 67 -1.52 -11.93 0.16
C GLY A 67 -1.54 -11.60 1.65
N CYS A 68 -1.34 -10.32 2.01
CA CYS A 68 -1.44 -9.86 3.40
C CYS A 68 -2.91 -9.81 3.83
N PRO A 69 -3.23 -10.21 5.07
CA PRO A 69 -4.55 -9.98 5.63
C PRO A 69 -4.76 -8.47 5.87
N CYS A 70 -5.39 -7.79 4.91
CA CYS A 70 -5.93 -6.45 5.14
C CYS A 70 -7.15 -6.59 6.07
N GLU A 71 -7.04 -6.17 7.32
CA GLU A 71 -8.22 -6.02 8.18
C GLU A 71 -9.13 -4.96 7.54
N SER A 72 -10.21 -5.43 6.92
CA SER A 72 -11.15 -4.60 6.17
C SER A 72 -11.94 -3.66 7.08
N GLU A 73 -11.99 -2.38 6.69
CA GLU A 73 -13.02 -1.38 7.07
C GLU A 73 -13.06 -0.84 8.51
N GLN A 74 -12.20 -1.26 9.43
CA GLN A 74 -12.03 -0.48 10.68
C GLN A 74 -11.32 0.84 10.37
N GLN A 75 -11.80 1.95 10.99
CA GLN A 75 -11.32 3.33 10.82
C GLN A 75 -9.85 3.40 10.38
N ARG A 76 -9.60 3.91 9.18
CA ARG A 76 -8.25 4.11 8.60
C ARG A 76 -7.42 4.98 9.54
N SER A 77 -6.70 4.31 10.44
CA SER A 77 -5.83 4.91 11.44
C SER A 77 -4.42 4.96 10.90
N GLU A 78 -3.64 5.95 11.33
CA GLU A 78 -2.20 6.02 11.08
C GLU A 78 -1.50 4.72 11.50
N GLU A 79 -1.95 4.09 12.58
CA GLU A 79 -1.45 2.79 13.05
C GLU A 79 -1.69 1.69 12.01
N LYS A 80 -2.88 1.62 11.40
CA LYS A 80 -3.19 0.59 10.39
C LYS A 80 -2.32 0.78 9.15
N ARG A 81 -2.18 2.03 8.68
CA ARG A 81 -1.27 2.40 7.59
C ARG A 81 0.15 1.92 7.89
N TRP A 82 0.65 2.23 9.09
CA TRP A 82 1.98 1.83 9.52
C TRP A 82 2.16 0.31 9.53
N GLN A 83 1.18 -0.45 10.02
CA GLN A 83 1.23 -1.92 10.01
C GLN A 83 1.27 -2.47 8.57
N GLU A 84 0.44 -1.94 7.67
CA GLU A 84 0.42 -2.33 6.25
C GLU A 84 1.77 -2.04 5.57
N GLU A 85 2.35 -0.88 5.81
CA GLU A 85 3.68 -0.51 5.29
C GLU A 85 4.77 -1.45 5.81
N GLN A 86 4.76 -1.76 7.10
CA GLN A 86 5.72 -2.65 7.74
C GLN A 86 5.61 -4.09 7.21
N GLU A 87 4.39 -4.60 7.02
CA GLU A 87 4.14 -5.93 6.46
C GLU A 87 4.63 -6.03 5.01
N LEU A 88 4.45 -4.98 4.21
CA LEU A 88 4.99 -4.91 2.85
C LEU A 88 6.52 -4.86 2.86
N ALA A 89 7.12 -4.02 3.71
CA ALA A 89 8.57 -3.92 3.86
C ALA A 89 9.20 -5.24 4.31
N ALA A 90 8.56 -5.96 5.25
CA ALA A 90 9.00 -7.28 5.70
C ALA A 90 8.99 -8.34 4.58
N ARG A 91 8.13 -8.16 3.56
CA ARG A 91 8.06 -9.00 2.35
C ARG A 91 9.02 -8.53 1.25
N GLY A 92 9.90 -7.57 1.54
CA GLY A 92 10.89 -7.06 0.61
C GLY A 92 10.36 -6.00 -0.35
N TRP A 93 9.19 -5.41 -0.07
CA TRP A 93 8.70 -4.28 -0.85
C TRP A 93 9.47 -3.01 -0.48
N SER A 94 9.72 -2.17 -1.48
CA SER A 94 10.35 -0.86 -1.27
C SER A 94 9.74 0.16 -2.23
N TRP A 95 9.58 1.39 -1.77
CA TRP A 95 9.09 2.51 -2.56
C TRP A 95 9.64 3.85 -2.07
#